data_AF-A0A8J2FS95-F1
#
_entry.id   AF-A0A8J2FS95-F1
#
_cell.length_a   1.000
_cell.length_b   1.000
_cell.length_c   1.000
_cell.angle_alpha   90.00
_cell.angle_beta   90.00
_cell.angle_gamma   90.00
#
_symmetry.space_group_name_H-M   'P 1'
#
loop_
_entity.id
_entity.type
_entity.pdbx_description
1 polymer ?
#
loop_
_entity_poly.entity_id
_entity_poly.type
_entity_poly.pdbx_seq_one_letter_code
_entity_poly.pdbx_strand_id
1 'polypeptide(L)'
;MLGETAADAWVFQEALDFARFENTQKLEAAGAFDSEILQPGNVRDPESFEVHRGKVGGYRDYLSAKDQRYATEALRDLDPRFGYNSRETTAV
;
A
#
# COMPACT_ATOMS: atom_id res chain seq x y z
N MET A 1 -17.19 15.37 3.14
CA MET A 1 -17.33 14.55 4.38
C MET A 1 -17.41 13.07 4.02
N LEU A 2 -17.07 12.15 4.94
CA LEU A 2 -17.36 10.72 4.75
C LEU A 2 -18.88 10.51 4.64
N GLY A 3 -19.34 9.88 3.56
CA GLY A 3 -20.77 9.68 3.26
C GLY A 3 -21.32 10.52 2.09
N GLU A 4 -20.49 11.33 1.42
CA GLU A 4 -20.90 12.03 0.20
C GLU A 4 -20.98 11.08 -1.00
N THR A 5 -22.12 11.11 -1.67
CA THR A 5 -22.42 10.23 -2.83
C THR A 5 -21.98 10.85 -4.16
N ALA A 6 -21.61 12.13 -4.17
CA ALA A 6 -21.13 12.85 -5.35
C ALA A 6 -20.16 13.95 -4.91
N ALA A 7 -18.86 13.63 -4.90
CA ALA A 7 -17.83 14.63 -4.69
C ALA A 7 -17.73 15.54 -5.91
N ASP A 8 -17.44 16.82 -5.68
CA ASP A 8 -17.08 17.75 -6.75
C ASP A 8 -15.88 17.21 -7.54
N ALA A 9 -15.93 17.28 -8.87
CA ALA A 9 -14.90 16.72 -9.74
C ALA A 9 -13.52 17.33 -9.50
N TRP A 10 -13.47 18.63 -9.17
CA TRP A 10 -12.23 19.31 -8.82
C TRP A 10 -11.64 18.75 -7.53
N VAL A 11 -12.45 18.62 -6.49
CA VAL A 11 -12.03 18.08 -5.18
C VAL A 11 -11.55 16.63 -5.33
N PHE A 12 -12.25 15.83 -6.14
CA PHE A 12 -11.82 14.46 -6.44
C PHE A 12 -10.47 14.45 -7.15
N GLN A 13 -10.26 15.32 -8.14
CA GLN A 13 -9.01 15.40 -8.88
C GLN A 13 -7.84 15.83 -7.98
N GLU A 14 -8.04 16.83 -7.12
CA GLU A 14 -7.03 17.24 -6.13
C GLU A 14 -6.68 16.10 -5.17
N ALA A 15 -7.69 15.38 -4.65
CA ALA A 15 -7.47 14.25 -3.77
C ALA A 15 -6.72 13.10 -4.48
N LEU A 16 -7.08 12.83 -5.73
CA LEU A 16 -6.41 11.83 -6.56
C LEU A 16 -4.95 12.19 -6.78
N ASP A 17 -4.66 13.43 -7.17
CA ASP A 17 -3.29 13.90 -7.43
C ASP A 17 -2.45 13.93 -6.14
N PHE A 18 -3.06 14.33 -5.02
CA PHE A 18 -2.43 14.26 -3.71
C PHE A 18 -2.08 12.81 -3.33
N ALA A 19 -3.00 11.87 -3.54
CA ALA A 19 -2.83 10.46 -3.20
C ALA A 19 -2.01 9.65 -4.23
N ARG A 20 -1.54 10.27 -5.32
CA ARG A 20 -0.65 9.59 -6.27
C ARG A 20 0.59 9.06 -5.56
N PHE A 21 0.97 7.85 -5.92
CA PHE A 21 2.13 7.19 -5.34
C PHE A 21 3.40 8.04 -5.48
N GLU A 22 3.64 8.60 -6.67
CA GLU A 22 4.80 9.44 -6.95
C GLU A 22 4.77 10.75 -6.16
N ASN A 23 3.58 11.28 -5.86
CA ASN A 23 3.46 12.46 -5.02
C ASN A 23 3.79 12.13 -3.56
N THR A 24 3.28 11.02 -3.05
CA THR A 24 3.54 10.57 -1.68
C THR A 24 5.03 10.30 -1.46
N GLN A 25 5.70 9.68 -2.44
CA GLN A 25 7.15 9.45 -2.41
C GLN A 25 7.95 10.77 -2.39
N LYS A 26 7.52 11.78 -3.16
CA LYS A 26 8.13 13.12 -3.13
C LYS A 26 7.94 13.80 -1.78
N LEU A 27 6.75 13.69 -1.18
CA LEU A 27 6.45 14.28 0.12
C LEU A 27 7.30 13.66 1.23
N GLU A 28 7.45 12.34 1.23
CA GLU A 28 8.34 11.64 2.17
C GLU A 28 9.81 12.05 1.98
N ALA A 29 10.32 12.02 0.75
CA ALA A 29 11.70 12.41 0.45
C ALA A 29 12.01 13.89 0.79
N ALA A 30 11.01 14.76 0.72
CA ALA A 30 11.11 16.16 1.12
C ALA A 30 11.00 16.38 2.64
N GLY A 31 10.71 15.33 3.42
CA GLY A 31 10.43 15.46 4.85
C GLY A 31 9.21 16.34 5.13
N ALA A 32 8.20 16.29 4.26
CA ALA A 32 7.02 17.16 4.35
C ALA A 32 6.16 16.90 5.60
N PHE A 33 6.39 15.78 6.29
CA PHE A 33 5.73 15.44 7.54
C PHE A 33 6.63 15.75 8.72
N ASP A 34 6.12 16.55 9.65
CA ASP A 34 6.83 16.93 10.89
C ASP A 34 6.75 15.78 11.92
N SER A 35 7.38 14.66 11.58
CA SER A 35 7.36 13.44 12.39
C SER A 35 8.60 12.60 12.14
N GLU A 36 9.41 12.39 13.18
CA GLU A 36 10.61 11.55 13.11
C GLU A 36 10.29 10.09 12.75
N ILE A 37 9.11 9.59 13.13
CA ILE A 37 8.68 8.21 12.80
C ILE A 37 8.38 8.01 11.31
N LEU A 38 8.24 9.10 10.54
CA LEU A 38 7.99 9.07 9.10
C LEU A 38 9.27 9.37 8.30
N GLN A 39 10.42 9.50 8.96
CA GLN A 39 11.71 9.66 8.28
C GLN A 39 12.35 8.29 8.02
N PRO A 40 13.01 8.11 6.87
CA PRO A 40 13.69 6.86 6.56
C PRO A 40 14.85 6.64 7.53
N GLY A 41 15.00 5.40 8.03
CA GLY A 41 16.12 5.04 8.92
C GLY A 41 17.49 5.20 8.25
N ASN A 42 17.56 5.04 6.92
CA ASN A 42 18.74 5.29 6.11
C ASN A 42 18.37 5.94 4.77
N VAL A 43 18.63 7.24 4.64
CA VAL A 43 18.34 8.03 3.41
C VAL A 43 19.06 7.54 2.15
N ARG A 44 20.12 6.73 2.29
CA ARG A 44 20.88 6.16 1.16
C ARG A 44 20.35 4.81 0.69
N ASP A 45 19.44 4.22 1.46
CA ASP A 45 18.80 2.95 1.13
C ASP A 45 17.36 3.20 0.69
N PRO A 46 17.05 3.04 -0.61
CA PRO A 46 15.69 3.18 -1.11
C PRO A 46 14.69 2.26 -0.44
N GLU A 47 15.11 1.15 0.21
CA GLU A 47 14.28 0.20 0.97
C GLU A 47 14.04 0.64 2.43
N SER A 48 14.58 1.79 2.85
CA SER A 48 14.36 2.36 4.18
C SER A 48 13.25 3.43 4.25
N PHE A 49 12.63 3.78 3.11
CA PHE A 49 11.56 4.79 2.98
C PHE A 49 10.17 4.15 2.93
N GLU A 50 9.26 4.38 3.87
CA GLU A 50 7.92 3.76 3.87
C GLU A 50 7.22 3.69 2.49
N VAL A 51 7.39 4.73 1.65
CA VAL A 51 6.89 4.76 0.27
C VAL A 51 7.95 4.26 -0.74
N HIS A 52 8.24 2.95 -0.75
CA HIS A 52 9.32 2.38 -1.59
C HIS A 52 8.93 2.15 -3.06
N ARG A 53 8.27 1.02 -3.37
CA ARG A 53 8.12 0.49 -4.75
C ARG A 53 6.76 0.70 -5.40
N GLY A 54 5.70 0.84 -4.61
CA GLY A 54 4.33 0.96 -5.13
C GLY A 54 3.85 -0.23 -5.98
N LYS A 55 4.47 -1.42 -5.81
CA LYS A 55 4.21 -2.59 -6.65
C LYS A 55 3.30 -3.60 -5.96
N VAL A 56 2.13 -3.84 -6.55
CA VAL A 56 1.24 -4.94 -6.14
C VAL A 56 1.94 -6.28 -6.36
N GLY A 57 1.97 -7.12 -5.32
CA GLY A 57 2.62 -8.43 -5.36
C GLY A 57 4.16 -8.38 -5.34
N GLY A 58 4.77 -7.26 -4.94
CA GLY A 58 6.22 -7.10 -4.86
C GLY A 58 6.93 -8.09 -3.92
N TYR A 59 6.22 -8.72 -2.98
CA TYR A 59 6.76 -9.77 -2.09
C TYR A 59 7.41 -10.94 -2.86
N ARG A 60 6.99 -11.17 -4.11
CA ARG A 60 7.54 -12.23 -4.97
C ARG A 60 9.00 -12.01 -5.34
N ASP A 61 9.45 -10.76 -5.33
CA ASP A 61 10.83 -10.39 -5.61
C ASP A 61 11.76 -10.70 -4.41
N TYR A 62 11.19 -10.97 -3.23
CA TYR A 62 11.92 -11.17 -1.96
C TYR A 62 11.77 -12.58 -1.40
N LEU A 63 10.56 -13.13 -1.46
CA LEU A 63 10.23 -14.40 -0.85
C LEU A 63 10.52 -15.55 -1.81
N SER A 64 11.16 -16.60 -1.30
CA SER A 64 11.34 -17.83 -2.07
C SER A 64 9.99 -18.48 -2.39
N ALA A 65 9.95 -19.33 -3.43
CA ALA A 65 8.73 -20.08 -3.76
C ALA A 65 8.22 -20.92 -2.57
N LYS A 66 9.14 -21.40 -1.72
CA LYS A 66 8.81 -22.12 -0.49
C LYS A 66 8.10 -21.23 0.53
N ASP A 67 8.61 -20.02 0.77
CA ASP A 67 8.02 -19.09 1.74
C ASP A 67 6.68 -18.56 1.26
N GLN A 68 6.54 -18.30 -0.05
CA GLN A 68 5.25 -17.94 -0.66
C GLN A 68 4.20 -19.04 -0.49
N ARG A 69 4.60 -20.30 -0.69
CA ARG A 69 3.71 -21.46 -0.45
C ARG A 69 3.32 -21.54 1.02
N TYR A 70 4.29 -21.44 1.93
CA TYR A 70 4.05 -21.48 3.36
C TYR A 70 3.04 -20.40 3.79
N ALA A 71 3.23 -19.14 3.37
CA ALA A 71 2.31 -18.05 3.67
C ALA A 71 0.90 -18.32 3.11
N THR A 72 0.81 -18.82 1.87
CA THR A 72 -0.48 -19.17 1.25
C THR A 72 -1.20 -20.28 2.01
N GLU A 73 -0.48 -21.26 2.54
CA GLU A 73 -1.05 -22.33 3.36
C GLU A 73 -1.54 -21.78 4.71
N ALA A 74 -0.75 -20.92 5.37
CA ALA A 74 -1.13 -20.29 6.63
C ALA A 74 -2.39 -19.42 6.52
N LEU A 75 -2.60 -18.74 5.37
CA LEU A 75 -3.80 -17.94 5.14
C LEU A 75 -5.10 -18.78 5.16
N ARG A 76 -5.03 -20.07 4.87
CA ARG A 76 -6.21 -20.96 4.86
C ARG A 76 -6.75 -21.23 6.26
N ASP A 77 -5.89 -21.12 7.27
CA ASP A 77 -6.24 -21.35 8.67
C ASP A 77 -6.84 -20.10 9.33
N LEU A 78 -6.86 -18.95 8.62
CA LEU A 78 -7.46 -17.72 9.12
C LEU A 78 -8.99 -17.84 9.18
N ASP A 79 -9.58 -17.21 10.19
CA ASP A 79 -11.01 -17.26 10.45
C ASP A 79 -11.80 -16.73 9.22
N PRO A 80 -12.64 -17.57 8.59
CA PRO A 80 -13.42 -17.20 7.41
C PRO A 80 -14.33 -15.99 7.64
N ARG A 81 -14.71 -15.66 8.89
CA ARG A 81 -15.60 -14.54 9.20
C ARG A 81 -15.07 -13.19 8.72
N PHE A 82 -13.76 -13.08 8.52
CA PHE A 82 -13.10 -11.86 8.03
C PHE A 82 -12.92 -11.84 6.51
N GLY A 83 -13.40 -12.86 5.78
CA GLY A 83 -13.35 -12.89 4.32
C GLY A 83 -12.04 -13.41 3.72
N TYR A 84 -11.07 -13.87 4.50
CA TYR A 84 -9.80 -14.41 3.97
C TYR A 84 -9.98 -15.64 3.05
N ASN A 85 -11.11 -16.34 3.18
CA ASN A 85 -11.45 -17.51 2.37
C ASN A 85 -12.49 -17.21 1.27
N SER A 86 -12.95 -15.96 1.12
CA SER A 86 -13.79 -15.61 -0.03
C SER A 86 -12.92 -15.53 -1.27
N ARG A 87 -13.16 -16.41 -2.25
CA ARG A 87 -12.58 -16.25 -3.59
C ARG A 87 -13.05 -14.91 -4.12
N GLU A 88 -12.12 -13.99 -4.40
CA GLU A 88 -12.43 -12.78 -5.16
C GLU A 88 -13.18 -13.20 -6.43
N THR A 89 -14.44 -12.78 -6.54
CA THR A 89 -15.12 -12.74 -7.82
C THR A 89 -14.52 -11.55 -8.54
N THR A 90 -13.57 -11.81 -9.44
CA THR A 90 -13.10 -10.81 -10.40
C THR A 90 -14.30 -10.40 -11.27
N ALA A 91 -14.92 -9.28 -10.93
CA ALA A 91 -15.74 -8.53 -11.87
C ALA A 91 -14.78 -7.80 -12.81
N VAL A 92 -14.87 -8.17 -14.08
CA VAL A 92 -14.20 -7.58 -15.25
C VAL A 92 -14.59 -6.13 -15.46
#